data_AF-A0A520ZUA6-F1
#
_entry.id   AF-A0A520ZUA6-F1
#
_cell.length_a   1.000
_cell.length_b   1.000
_cell.length_c   1.000
_cell.angle_alpha   90.00
_cell.angle_beta   90.00
_cell.angle_gamma   90.00
#
_symmetry.space_group_name_H-M   'P 1'
#
loop_
_entity.id
_entity.type
_entity.pdbx_description
1 polymer ?
#
loop_
_entity_poly.entity_id
_entity_poly.type
_entity_poly.pdbx_seq_one_letter_code
_entity_poly.pdbx_strand_id
1 'polypeptide(L)' 'MPKMKTKSSAKKRFKVTATGKVVGGQAGKRHGMIKR' A
#
# COMPACT_ATOMS: atom_id res chain seq x y z
N MET A 1 -29.60 1.14 0.31
CA MET A 1 -28.32 1.40 -0.38
C MET A 1 -27.23 0.53 0.25
N PRO A 2 -26.58 -0.37 -0.49
CA PRO A 2 -25.53 -1.21 0.08
C PRO A 2 -24.28 -0.38 0.41
N LYS A 3 -23.66 -0.63 1.56
CA LYS A 3 -22.48 0.11 2.02
C LYS A 3 -21.27 -0.25 1.14
N MET A 4 -20.54 0.75 0.66
CA MET A 4 -19.35 0.54 -0.18
C MET A 4 -18.28 -0.21 0.62
N LYS A 5 -17.93 -1.42 0.17
CA LYS A 5 -16.86 -2.20 0.80
C LYS A 5 -15.50 -1.71 0.30
N THR A 6 -14.63 -1.38 1.23
CA THR A 6 -13.23 -1.05 0.91
C THR A 6 -12.46 -2.30 0.49
N LYS A 7 -11.56 -2.18 -0.48
CA LYS A 7 -10.72 -3.29 -0.91
C LYS A 7 -9.69 -3.67 0.17
N SER A 8 -9.82 -4.87 0.72
CA SER A 8 -8.94 -5.37 1.79
C SER A 8 -7.47 -5.52 1.37
N SER A 9 -7.17 -5.72 0.09
CA SER A 9 -5.77 -5.74 -0.38
C SER A 9 -5.15 -4.35 -0.39
N ALA A 10 -5.91 -3.33 -0.81
CA ALA A 10 -5.41 -1.96 -0.92
C ALA A 10 -5.09 -1.37 0.46
N LYS A 11 -6.01 -1.51 1.44
CA LYS A 11 -5.81 -1.00 2.80
C LYS A 11 -4.61 -1.60 3.54
N LYS A 12 -4.19 -2.82 3.16
CA LYS A 12 -3.03 -3.51 3.74
C LYS A 12 -1.70 -3.05 3.12
N ARG A 13 -1.73 -2.50 1.91
CA ARG A 13 -0.53 -2.19 1.10
C ARG A 13 -0.27 -0.70 0.94
N PHE A 14 -1.31 0.12 1.01
CA PHE A 14 -1.26 1.54 0.70
C PHE A 14 -1.92 2.38 1.81
N LYS A 15 -1.32 3.54 2.09
CA LYS A 15 -1.86 4.55 2.99
C LYS A 15 -1.92 5.90 2.29
N VAL A 16 -2.84 6.77 2.72
CA VAL A 16 -2.95 8.14 2.23
C VAL A 16 -2.38 9.08 3.29
N THR A 17 -1.53 10.02 2.87
CA THR A 17 -0.98 11.06 3.74
C THR A 17 -1.98 12.19 3.95
N ALA A 18 -1.76 13.07 4.92
CA ALA A 18 -2.65 14.20 5.20
C ALA A 18 -2.85 15.13 3.99
N THR A 19 -1.85 15.24 3.11
CA THR A 19 -1.93 16.05 1.88
C THR A 19 -2.47 15.26 0.67
N GLY A 20 -3.02 14.06 0.88
CA GLY A 20 -3.65 13.25 -0.17
C GLY A 20 -2.70 12.38 -1.02
N LYS A 21 -1.39 12.34 -0.73
CA LYS A 21 -0.44 11.46 -1.46
C LYS A 21 -0.58 10.01 -1.01
N VAL A 22 -0.52 9.07 -1.95
CA VAL A 22 -0.54 7.62 -1.68
C VAL A 22 0.87 7.09 -1.47
N VAL A 23 1.07 6.37 -0.37
CA VAL A 23 2.35 5.77 0.02
C VAL A 23 2.25 4.25 0.00
N GLY A 24 3.24 3.60 -0.59
CA GLY A 24 3.38 2.14 -0.64
C GLY A 24 4.84 1.71 -0.45
N GLY A 25 5.05 0.46 -0.03
CA GLY A 25 6.39 -0.13 0.09
C GLY A 25 6.99 -0.46 -1.29
N GLN A 26 8.32 -0.35 -1.40
CA GLN A 26 9.04 -0.75 -2.61
C GLN A 26 9.03 -2.27 -2.76
N ALA A 27 8.79 -2.76 -3.97
CA ALA A 27 8.82 -4.18 -4.29
C ALA A 27 10.25 -4.75 -4.22
N GLY A 28 10.38 -6.07 -4.08
CA GLY A 28 11.68 -6.75 -4.09
C GLY A 28 12.48 -6.65 -2.79
N LYS A 29 12.26 -5.66 -1.93
CA LYS A 29 13.06 -5.45 -0.69
C LYS A 29 12.78 -6.42 0.46
N ARG A 30 12.14 -7.57 0.20
CA ARG A 30 11.75 -8.52 1.25
C ARG A 30 12.86 -9.53 1.56
N HIS A 31 13.51 -10.09 0.55
CA HIS A 31 14.67 -10.99 0.70
C HIS A 31 15.56 -10.89 -0.55
N GLY A 32 16.89 -10.95 -0.37
CA GLY A 32 17.86 -11.09 -1.46
C GLY A 32 18.10 -9.87 -2.36
N MET A 33 17.45 -8.72 -2.15
CA MET A 33 17.42 -7.63 -3.15
C MET A 33 17.41 -6.21 -2.55
N ILE A 34 18.35 -5.94 -1.65
CA ILE A 34 19.15 -4.71 -1.73
C ILE A 34 20.60 -5.21 -1.92
N LYS A 35 20.83 -6.11 -2.87
CA LYS A 35 22.21 -6.49 -3.21
C LYS A 35 22.74 -5.38 -4.12
N ARG A 36 23.36 -4.39 -3.48
CA ARG A 36 24.46 -3.62 -4.07
C ARG A 36 25.62 -4.57 -4.37
#